data_AF-F7KPL3-F1
#
_entry.id   AF-F7KPL3-F1
#
_cell.length_a   1.000
_cell.length_b   1.000
_cell.length_c   1.000
_cell.angle_alpha   90.00
_cell.angle_beta   90.00
_cell.angle_gamma   90.00
#
_symmetry.space_group_name_H-M   'P 1'
#
loop_
_entity.id
_entity.type
_entity.pdbx_description
1 polymer ?
#
loop_
_entity_poly.entity_id
_entity_poly.type
_entity_poly.pdbx_seq_one_letter_code
_entity_poly.pdbx_strand_id
1 'polypeptide(L)'
;MQCIESFQKNDLKAVKEYDAEFHRFIIHTTKNSRIEATIRNLIKLSKCIVVKSDDSLSSQDIDALRQFLNALRDSNESLAEELMRKRVAASKKYHFNRYYMGEYN
;
A
#
# COMPACT_ATOMS: atom_id res chain seq x y z
N MET A 1 17.34 0.43 -1.20
CA MET A 1 15.88 0.21 -1.03
C MET A 1 15.16 1.06 -2.07
N GLN A 2 14.87 0.47 -3.23
CA GLN A 2 14.57 1.21 -4.46
C GLN A 2 13.31 2.10 -4.39
N CYS A 3 12.32 1.73 -3.54
CA CYS A 3 11.15 2.57 -3.25
C CYS A 3 11.52 3.92 -2.59
N ILE A 4 12.37 3.90 -1.54
CA ILE A 4 12.82 5.13 -0.86
C ILE A 4 13.71 5.98 -1.78
N GLU A 5 14.62 5.32 -2.51
CA GLU A 5 15.52 6.00 -3.45
C GLU A 5 14.74 6.69 -4.58
N SER A 6 13.66 6.08 -5.06
CA SER A 6 12.79 6.67 -6.08
C SER A 6 12.00 7.86 -5.53
N PHE A 7 11.53 7.78 -4.27
CA PHE A 7 10.86 8.92 -3.64
C PHE A 7 11.79 10.11 -3.42
N GLN A 8 13.03 9.86 -2.98
CA GLN A 8 14.04 10.91 -2.82
C GLN A 8 14.37 11.60 -4.16
N LYS A 9 14.18 10.91 -5.29
CA LYS A 9 14.33 11.44 -6.65
C LYS A 9 13.04 12.02 -7.23
N ASN A 10 11.97 12.09 -6.44
CA ASN A 10 10.63 12.51 -6.86
C ASN A 10 10.04 11.68 -8.02
N ASP A 11 10.50 10.45 -8.20
CA ASP A 11 9.96 9.50 -9.18
C ASP A 11 8.80 8.73 -8.54
N LEU A 12 7.66 9.41 -8.45
CA LEU A 12 6.44 8.88 -7.83
C LEU A 12 5.91 7.61 -8.53
N LYS A 13 6.20 7.45 -9.82
CA LYS A 13 5.79 6.27 -10.59
C LYS A 13 6.56 5.04 -10.12
N ALA A 14 7.89 5.14 -10.03
CA ALA A 14 8.72 4.04 -9.55
C ALA A 14 8.42 3.68 -8.08
N VAL A 15 8.12 4.66 -7.22
CA VAL A 15 7.69 4.41 -5.82
C VAL A 15 6.46 3.50 -5.78
N LYS A 16 5.46 3.75 -6.63
CA LYS A 16 4.24 2.94 -6.72
C LYS A 16 4.51 1.52 -7.24
N GLU A 17 5.37 1.41 -8.24
CA GLU A 17 5.77 0.10 -8.79
C GLU A 17 6.44 -0.75 -7.71
N TYR A 18 7.37 -0.16 -6.94
CA TYR A 18 8.03 -0.86 -5.84
C TYR A 18 7.10 -1.15 -4.65
N ASP A 19 6.15 -0.27 -4.33
CA ASP A 19 5.12 -0.54 -3.31
C ASP A 19 4.24 -1.74 -3.71
N ALA A 20 3.81 -1.79 -4.98
CA ALA A 20 3.02 -2.90 -5.50
C ALA A 20 3.82 -4.21 -5.54
N GLU A 21 5.10 -4.16 -5.94
CA GLU A 21 5.99 -5.32 -5.91
C GLU A 21 6.25 -5.82 -4.50
N PHE A 22 6.41 -4.93 -3.53
CA PHE A 22 6.60 -5.28 -2.13
C PHE A 22 5.41 -6.06 -1.56
N HIS A 23 4.18 -5.58 -1.78
CA HIS A 23 2.97 -6.32 -1.35
C HIS A 23 2.82 -7.65 -2.08
N ARG A 24 3.14 -7.71 -3.39
CA ARG A 24 3.14 -8.98 -4.15
C ARG A 24 4.14 -9.97 -3.58
N PHE A 25 5.33 -9.51 -3.19
CA PHE A 25 6.36 -10.35 -2.59
C PHE A 25 5.87 -10.95 -1.27
N ILE A 26 5.30 -10.14 -0.37
CA ILE A 26 4.73 -10.63 0.90
C ILE A 26 3.66 -11.70 0.65
N ILE A 27 2.71 -11.42 -0.26
CA ILE A 27 1.65 -12.38 -0.60
C ILE A 27 2.24 -13.68 -1.13
N HIS A 28 3.24 -13.60 -2.01
CA HIS A 28 3.91 -14.77 -2.57
C HIS A 28 4.65 -15.59 -1.49
N THR A 29 5.29 -14.93 -0.52
CA THR A 29 5.99 -15.61 0.59
C THR A 29 5.06 -16.40 1.51
N THR A 30 3.74 -16.15 1.49
CA THR A 30 2.76 -16.95 2.24
C THR A 30 2.64 -18.39 1.75
N LYS A 31 3.18 -18.70 0.56
CA LYS A 31 3.12 -20.03 -0.10
C LYS A 31 1.68 -20.58 -0.23
N ASN A 32 0.68 -19.71 -0.22
CA ASN A 32 -0.72 -20.06 -0.35
C ASN A 32 -1.30 -19.50 -1.65
N SER A 33 -1.28 -20.32 -2.70
CA SER A 33 -1.73 -19.95 -4.05
C SER A 33 -3.19 -19.50 -4.11
N ARG A 34 -4.05 -20.03 -3.22
CA ARG A 34 -5.47 -19.65 -3.15
C ARG A 34 -5.65 -18.24 -2.58
N ILE A 35 -4.93 -17.90 -1.51
CA ILE A 35 -4.95 -16.55 -0.93
C ILE A 35 -4.37 -15.55 -1.93
N GLU A 36 -3.27 -15.91 -2.58
CA GLU A 36 -2.63 -15.09 -3.60
C GLU A 36 -3.57 -14.78 -4.78
N ALA A 37 -4.24 -15.80 -5.33
CA ALA A 37 -5.23 -15.61 -6.39
C ALA A 37 -6.42 -14.74 -5.94
N THR A 38 -6.88 -14.92 -4.70
CA THR A 38 -7.99 -14.14 -4.12
C THR A 38 -7.62 -12.67 -4.01
N ILE A 39 -6.45 -12.34 -3.47
CA ILE A 39 -5.99 -10.95 -3.32
C ILE A 39 -5.77 -10.31 -4.69
N ARG A 40 -5.19 -11.03 -5.66
CA ARG A 40 -5.03 -10.51 -7.04
C ARG A 40 -6.38 -10.14 -7.67
N ASN A 41 -7.41 -10.98 -7.50
CA ASN A 41 -8.75 -10.70 -8.00
C ASN A 41 -9.38 -9.49 -7.31
N LEU A 42 -9.23 -9.36 -5.99
CA LEU A 42 -9.73 -8.19 -5.24
C LEU A 42 -9.06 -6.88 -5.69
N ILE A 43 -7.75 -6.89 -5.95
CA ILE A 43 -7.04 -5.73 -6.49
C ILE A 43 -7.52 -5.38 -7.91
N LYS A 44 -7.80 -6.39 -8.75
CA LYS A 44 -8.32 -6.15 -10.10
C LYS A 44 -9.72 -5.52 -10.06
N LEU A 45 -10.58 -6.03 -9.18
CA LEU A 45 -11.94 -5.50 -8.99
C LEU A 45 -11.93 -4.10 -8.37
N SER A 46 -11.06 -3.83 -7.40
CA SER A 46 -10.99 -2.49 -6.78
C SER A 46 -10.61 -1.41 -7.79
N LYS A 47 -9.74 -1.72 -8.75
CA LYS A 47 -9.40 -0.81 -9.87
C LYS A 47 -10.58 -0.47 -10.76
N CYS A 48 -11.60 -1.33 -10.84
CA CYS A 48 -12.82 -1.04 -11.59
C CYS A 48 -13.78 -0.09 -10.84
N ILE A 49 -13.61 0.08 -9.53
CA ILE A 49 -14.49 0.88 -8.67
C ILE A 49 -13.89 2.26 -8.39
N VAL A 50 -12.56 2.39 -8.31
CA VAL A 50 -11.89 3.66 -7.99
C VAL A 50 -11.63 4.48 -9.26
N VAL A 51 -12.34 5.60 -9.41
CA VAL A 51 -12.15 6.59 -10.48
C VAL A 51 -10.90 7.42 -10.17
N LYS A 52 -9.76 7.07 -10.79
CA LYS A 52 -8.42 7.68 -10.61
C LYS A 52 -7.85 7.46 -9.20
N SER A 53 -6.63 6.92 -9.11
CA SER A 53 -5.84 7.05 -7.88
C SER A 53 -5.13 8.37 -7.94
N ASP A 54 -5.16 9.18 -6.88
CA ASP A 54 -4.28 10.35 -6.83
C ASP A 54 -2.81 9.90 -6.82
N ASP A 55 -1.99 10.68 -7.51
CA ASP A 55 -0.64 10.26 -7.89
C ASP A 55 0.44 10.66 -6.89
N SER A 56 0.08 11.35 -5.82
CA SER A 56 0.97 11.78 -4.76
C SER A 56 1.05 10.76 -3.62
N LEU A 57 2.23 10.18 -3.41
CA LEU A 57 2.59 9.58 -2.12
C LEU A 57 3.04 10.68 -1.17
N SER A 58 2.49 10.71 0.03
CA SER A 58 2.94 11.64 1.07
C SER A 58 4.19 11.10 1.77
N SER A 59 4.98 11.98 2.38
CA SER A 59 6.09 11.58 3.26
C SER A 59 5.65 10.66 4.40
N GLN A 60 4.39 10.80 4.85
CA GLN A 60 3.79 9.93 5.89
C GLN A 60 3.61 8.49 5.41
N ASP A 61 3.30 8.28 4.13
CA ASP A 61 3.12 6.93 3.58
C ASP A 61 4.42 6.12 3.55
N ILE A 62 5.55 6.82 3.45
CA ILE A 62 6.89 6.21 3.38
C ILE A 62 7.41 5.87 4.76
N ASP A 63 7.20 6.74 5.75
CA ASP A 63 7.52 6.41 7.13
C ASP A 63 6.65 5.25 7.62
N ALA A 64 5.39 5.16 7.20
CA ALA A 64 4.55 4.00 7.47
C ALA A 64 5.11 2.71 6.84
N LEU A 65 5.61 2.76 5.60
CA LEU A 65 6.26 1.61 4.95
C LEU A 65 7.54 1.18 5.67
N ARG A 66 8.35 2.15 6.14
CA ARG A 66 9.56 1.86 6.93
C ARG A 66 9.23 1.18 8.25
N GLN A 67 8.24 1.67 8.98
CA GLN A 67 7.79 1.08 10.24
C GLN A 67 7.29 -0.36 10.02
N PHE A 68 6.51 -0.57 8.95
CA PHE A 68 6.00 -1.90 8.61
C PHE A 68 7.13 -2.87 8.25
N LEU A 69 8.11 -2.43 7.44
CA LEU A 69 9.30 -3.22 7.12
C LEU A 69 10.12 -3.60 8.35
N ASN A 70 10.30 -2.67 9.29
CA ASN A 70 11.01 -2.95 10.54
C ASN A 70 10.23 -3.97 11.37
N ALA A 71 8.91 -3.84 11.49
CA ALA A 71 8.07 -4.82 12.18
C ALA A 71 8.19 -6.23 11.57
N LEU A 72 8.23 -6.34 10.24
CA LEU A 72 8.46 -7.62 9.55
C LEU A 72 9.87 -8.18 9.81
N ARG A 73 10.91 -7.33 9.81
CA ARG A 73 12.30 -7.74 10.09
C ARG A 73 12.47 -8.23 11.53
N ASP A 74 11.77 -7.60 12.46
CA ASP A 74 11.80 -7.93 13.88
C ASP A 74 10.83 -9.08 14.23
N SER A 75 10.16 -9.68 13.22
CA SER A 75 9.14 -10.72 13.38
C SER A 75 8.01 -10.32 14.36
N ASN A 76 7.70 -9.03 14.45
CA ASN A 76 6.65 -8.50 15.30
C ASN A 76 5.31 -8.50 14.53
N GLU A 77 4.65 -9.66 14.53
CA GLU A 77 3.41 -9.91 13.78
C GLU A 77 2.28 -8.94 14.16
N SER A 78 2.10 -8.70 15.46
CA SER A 78 1.04 -7.82 15.99
C SER A 78 1.21 -6.39 15.47
N LEU A 79 2.44 -5.86 15.52
CA LEU A 79 2.74 -4.53 15.01
C LEU A 79 2.62 -4.46 13.48
N ALA A 80 3.08 -5.49 12.77
CA ALA A 80 2.94 -5.57 11.31
C ALA A 80 1.45 -5.55 10.90
N GLU A 81 0.60 -6.32 11.58
CA GLU A 81 -0.83 -6.34 11.33
C GLU A 81 -1.49 -4.98 11.63
N GLU A 82 -1.17 -4.36 12.78
CA GLU A 82 -1.69 -3.04 13.15
C GLU A 82 -1.35 -1.98 12.09
N LEU A 83 -0.08 -1.92 11.68
CA LEU A 83 0.40 -0.97 10.69
C LEU A 83 -0.29 -1.17 9.32
N MET A 84 -0.48 -2.43 8.90
CA MET A 84 -1.17 -2.74 7.65
C MET A 84 -2.66 -2.36 7.72
N ARG A 85 -3.34 -2.65 8.83
CA ARG A 85 -4.74 -2.25 9.04
C ARG A 85 -4.91 -0.73 9.01
N LYS A 86 -4.00 0.00 9.65
CA LYS A 86 -3.99 1.47 9.67
C LYS A 86 -3.81 2.04 8.26
N ARG A 87 -2.90 1.47 7.45
CA ARG A 87 -2.68 1.87 6.05
C ARG A 87 -3.92 1.65 5.19
N VAL A 88 -4.57 0.49 5.32
CA VAL A 88 -5.82 0.19 4.59
C VAL A 88 -6.94 1.16 5.00
N ALA A 89 -7.07 1.48 6.29
CA ALA A 89 -8.07 2.43 6.77
C ALA A 89 -7.83 3.85 6.24
N ALA A 90 -6.58 4.31 6.23
CA ALA A 90 -6.20 5.61 5.69
C ALA A 90 -6.49 5.71 4.19
N SER A 91 -6.10 4.69 3.41
CA SER A 91 -6.40 4.62 1.97
C SER A 91 -7.92 4.63 1.71
N LYS A 92 -8.71 3.85 2.45
CA LYS A 92 -10.18 3.85 2.34
C LYS A 92 -10.76 5.24 2.65
N LYS A 93 -10.34 5.87 3.74
CA LYS A 93 -10.81 7.21 4.14
C LYS A 93 -10.49 8.25 3.07
N TYR A 94 -9.28 8.22 2.53
CA TYR A 94 -8.86 9.10 1.44
C TYR A 94 -9.76 8.94 0.20
N HIS A 95 -9.92 7.72 -0.31
CA HIS A 95 -10.73 7.48 -1.51
C HIS A 95 -12.21 7.78 -1.27
N PHE A 96 -12.74 7.47 -0.09
CA PHE A 96 -14.12 7.79 0.27
C PHE A 96 -14.35 9.31 0.31
N ASN A 97 -13.50 10.05 1.02
CA ASN A 97 -13.66 11.49 1.15
C ASN A 97 -13.50 12.20 -0.20
N ARG A 98 -12.51 11.81 -1.00
CA ARG A 98 -12.22 12.46 -2.27
C ARG A 98 -13.24 12.16 -3.36
N TYR A 99 -13.66 10.91 -3.51
CA TYR A 99 -14.48 10.49 -4.65
C TYR A 99 -15.97 10.39 -4.34
N TYR A 100 -16.36 10.31 -3.07
CA TYR A 100 -17.76 10.16 -2.66
C TYR A 100 -18.29 11.32 -1.82
N MET A 101 -17.45 11.99 -1.02
CA MET A 101 -17.90 13.11 -0.18
C MET A 101 -17.59 14.49 -0.78
N GLY A 102 -16.72 14.58 -1.79
CA GLY A 102 -16.39 15.84 -2.47
C GLY A 102 -15.64 16.85 -1.60
N GLU A 103 -15.14 16.44 -0.42
CA GLU A 103 -14.43 17.31 0.50
C GLU A 103 -12.98 17.49 0.04
N TYR A 104 -12.67 18.68 -0.49
CA TYR A 104 -11.31 19.21 -0.55
C TYR A 104 -10.96 19.80 0.82
N ASN A 105 -9.88 19.32 1.43
CA ASN A 105 -9.05 20.10 2.35
C ASN A 105 -7.71 20.33 1.69
#